data_AF-A0A6I4UPN6-F1
#
_entry.id   AF-A0A6I4UPN6-F1
#
_cell.length_a   1.000
_cell.length_b   1.000
_cell.length_c   1.000
_cell.angle_alpha   90.00
_cell.angle_beta   90.00
_cell.angle_gamma   90.00
#
_symmetry.space_group_name_H-M   'P 1'
#
loop_
_entity.id
_entity.type
_entity.pdbx_description
1 polymer ?
#
loop_
_entity_poly.entity_id
_entity_poly.type
_entity_poly.pdbx_seq_one_letter_code
_entity_poly.pdbx_strand_id
1 'polypeptide(L)'
;MFTAASVVLAAEQGRLALDGDVRRWLPELPDYGHRITLRQMLHHTSGLRDYYGLMGLSGRSYRGYYPARELLALVARQSALNFEPGSRHEYSNTNYLLLAEVVRRATGRSLAAFAAEHIFRPLGMHDTPPLQGSVRGQTPAPAPRVTRDGS
;
A
#
# COMPACT_ATOMS: atom_id res chain seq x y z
N MET A 1 5.68 -3.18 -7.92
CA MET A 1 6.24 -2.32 -9.01
C MET A 1 5.15 -1.61 -9.81
N PHE A 2 4.16 -2.30 -10.39
CA PHE A 2 3.12 -1.66 -11.24
C PHE A 2 2.19 -0.67 -10.53
N THR A 3 1.97 -0.80 -9.22
CA THR A 3 1.20 0.20 -8.45
C THR A 3 1.88 1.56 -8.48
N ALA A 4 3.20 1.62 -8.27
CA ALA A 4 3.94 2.88 -8.30
C ALA A 4 3.88 3.53 -9.68
N ALA A 5 4.12 2.74 -10.73
CA ALA A 5 3.98 3.21 -12.11
C ALA A 5 2.56 3.74 -12.40
N SER A 6 1.52 3.05 -11.94
CA SER A 6 0.13 3.48 -12.12
C SER A 6 -0.16 4.81 -11.41
N VAL A 7 0.39 5.02 -10.20
CA VAL A 7 0.25 6.28 -9.47
C VAL A 7 0.93 7.43 -10.21
N VAL A 8 2.17 7.21 -10.69
CA VAL A 8 2.92 8.23 -11.44
C VAL A 8 2.21 8.57 -12.75
N LEU A 9 1.77 7.57 -13.51
CA LEU A 9 1.00 7.78 -14.75
C LEU A 9 -0.32 8.52 -14.51
N ALA A 10 -1.05 8.17 -13.44
CA ALA A 10 -2.26 8.90 -13.07
C ALA A 10 -1.95 10.36 -12.68
N ALA A 11 -0.80 10.62 -12.07
CA ALA A 11 -0.33 11.99 -11.78
C ALA A 11 -0.02 12.77 -13.06
N GLU A 12 0.72 12.16 -14.00
CA GLU A 12 1.06 12.75 -15.30
C GLU A 12 -0.19 13.08 -16.13
N GLN A 13 -1.24 12.26 -16.01
CA GLN A 13 -2.55 12.52 -16.62
C GLN A 13 -3.39 13.58 -15.88
N GLY A 14 -2.85 14.21 -14.83
CA GLY A 14 -3.54 15.21 -14.02
C GLY A 14 -4.69 14.66 -13.16
N ARG A 15 -4.79 13.34 -12.98
CA ARG A 15 -5.86 12.70 -12.17
C ARG A 15 -5.62 12.83 -10.68
N LEU A 16 -4.36 12.94 -10.26
CA LEU A 16 -3.96 13.10 -8.86
C LEU A 16 -2.67 13.95 -8.78
N ALA A 17 -2.29 14.35 -7.58
CA ALA A 17 -1.04 15.07 -7.33
C ALA A 17 -0.17 14.28 -6.35
N LEU A 18 1.10 14.03 -6.69
CA LEU A 18 2.01 13.24 -5.85
C LEU A 18 2.24 13.88 -4.48
N ASP A 19 2.30 15.21 -4.46
CA ASP A 19 2.49 15.97 -3.22
C ASP A 19 1.14 16.21 -2.49
N GLY A 20 0.01 15.81 -3.08
CA GLY A 20 -1.32 15.92 -2.47
C GLY A 20 -1.49 15.02 -1.25
N ASP A 21 -2.31 15.45 -0.29
CA ASP A 21 -2.67 14.64 0.87
C ASP A 21 -3.47 13.40 0.44
N VAL A 22 -3.09 12.22 0.95
CA VAL A 22 -3.78 10.95 0.73
C VAL A 22 -5.25 11.00 1.18
N ARG A 23 -5.58 11.77 2.23
CA ARG A 23 -6.94 11.90 2.77
C ARG A 23 -7.93 12.54 1.79
N ARG A 24 -7.44 13.24 0.76
CA ARG A 24 -8.30 13.70 -0.36
C ARG A 24 -8.99 12.54 -1.07
N TRP A 25 -8.33 11.40 -1.14
CA TRP A 25 -8.85 10.18 -1.77
C TRP A 25 -9.39 9.20 -0.74
N LEU A 26 -8.80 9.18 0.46
CA LEU A 26 -9.12 8.26 1.56
C LEU A 26 -9.58 9.03 2.81
N PRO A 27 -10.76 9.69 2.78
CA PRO A 27 -11.25 10.49 3.91
C PRO A 27 -11.50 9.66 5.19
N GLU A 28 -11.61 8.34 5.07
CA GLU A 28 -11.72 7.43 6.20
C GLU A 28 -10.43 7.27 7.03
N LEU A 29 -9.28 7.74 6.53
CA LEU A 29 -8.06 7.76 7.31
C LEU A 29 -8.14 8.86 8.38
N PRO A 30 -7.78 8.54 9.63
CA PRO A 30 -7.71 9.52 10.70
C PRO A 30 -6.81 10.70 10.37
N ASP A 31 -7.11 11.84 10.99
CA ASP A 31 -6.16 12.94 11.03
C ASP A 31 -5.03 12.59 12.02
N TYR A 32 -3.84 12.34 11.49
CA TYR A 32 -2.67 12.03 12.31
C TYR A 32 -1.94 13.29 12.80
N GLY A 33 -2.48 14.49 12.54
CA GLY A 33 -1.80 15.77 12.80
C GLY A 33 -0.69 16.10 11.79
N HIS A 34 -0.47 15.24 10.80
CA HIS A 34 0.52 15.41 9.75
C HIS A 34 -0.09 15.11 8.38
N ARG A 35 0.29 15.91 7.39
CA ARG A 35 -0.04 15.64 5.98
C ARG A 35 0.78 14.46 5.48
N ILE A 36 0.10 13.44 4.95
CA ILE A 36 0.74 12.29 4.31
C ILE A 36 0.55 12.39 2.80
N THR A 37 1.66 12.54 2.07
CA THR A 37 1.63 12.67 0.61
C THR A 37 1.72 11.33 -0.10
N LEU A 38 1.18 11.26 -1.32
CA LEU A 38 1.33 10.06 -2.16
C LEU A 38 2.81 9.79 -2.48
N ARG A 39 3.63 10.84 -2.62
CA ARG A 39 5.10 10.74 -2.79
C ARG A 39 5.75 10.04 -1.60
N GLN A 40 5.41 10.40 -0.37
CA GLN A 40 5.95 9.73 0.82
C GLN A 40 5.53 8.26 0.88
N MET A 41 4.29 7.94 0.48
CA MET A 41 3.83 6.55 0.41
C MET A 41 4.62 5.73 -0.61
N LEU A 42 4.87 6.29 -1.81
CA LEU A 42 5.68 5.65 -2.86
C LEU A 42 7.11 5.33 -2.38
N HIS A 43 7.69 6.21 -1.56
CA HIS A 43 9.05 6.09 -1.02
C HIS A 43 9.12 5.45 0.37
N HIS A 44 8.01 4.90 0.90
CA HIS A 44 8.00 4.29 2.23
C HIS A 44 8.43 5.22 3.37
N THR A 45 8.10 6.50 3.26
CA THR A 45 8.38 7.52 4.29
C THR A 45 7.10 8.11 4.90
N SER A 46 5.95 7.45 4.76
CA SER A 46 4.65 7.93 5.24
C SER A 46 4.44 7.86 6.76
N GLY A 47 5.20 7.01 7.46
CA GLY A 47 4.96 6.69 8.87
C GLY A 47 3.79 5.74 9.14
N LEU A 48 3.07 5.28 8.10
CA LEU A 48 1.91 4.38 8.28
C LEU A 48 2.33 2.98 8.73
N ARG A 49 1.63 2.46 9.74
CA ARG A 49 1.82 1.08 10.23
C ARG A 49 1.56 0.07 9.13
N ASP A 50 2.41 -0.94 9.05
CA ASP A 50 2.20 -2.08 8.15
C ASP A 50 0.97 -2.90 8.59
N TYR A 51 0.08 -3.23 7.65
CA TYR A 51 -1.17 -3.91 7.96
C TYR A 51 -0.96 -5.34 8.48
N TYR A 52 0.19 -5.99 8.23
CA TYR A 52 0.49 -7.27 8.89
C TYR A 52 0.68 -7.05 10.39
N GLY A 53 1.43 -6.02 10.80
CA GLY A 53 1.53 -5.65 12.22
C GLY A 53 0.14 -5.41 12.85
N LEU A 54 -0.73 -4.69 12.14
CA LEU A 54 -2.11 -4.46 12.58
C LEU A 54 -2.94 -5.75 12.62
N MET A 55 -2.77 -6.66 11.66
CA MET A 55 -3.44 -7.95 11.65
C MET A 55 -3.09 -8.76 12.89
N GLY A 56 -1.80 -8.84 13.24
CA GLY A 56 -1.33 -9.51 14.45
C GLY A 56 -1.96 -8.92 15.72
N LEU A 57 -1.99 -7.59 15.84
CA LEU A 57 -2.64 -6.90 16.97
C LEU A 57 -4.16 -7.13 17.04
N SER A 58 -4.81 -7.36 15.89
CA SER A 58 -6.25 -7.64 15.81
C SER A 58 -6.60 -9.14 15.94
N GLY A 59 -5.63 -10.02 16.16
CA GLY A 59 -5.84 -11.47 16.21
C GLY A 59 -6.14 -12.10 14.85
N ARG A 60 -5.92 -11.39 13.74
CA ARG A 60 -6.15 -11.89 12.38
C ARG A 60 -4.97 -12.77 11.93
N SER A 61 -5.30 -13.90 11.31
CA SER A 61 -4.29 -14.81 10.74
C SER A 61 -3.62 -14.20 9.53
N TYR A 62 -2.29 -14.27 9.48
CA TYR A 62 -1.52 -13.91 8.29
C TYR A 62 -1.85 -14.76 7.08
N ARG A 63 -2.36 -15.97 7.25
CA ARG A 63 -2.66 -16.93 6.16
C ARG A 63 -4.05 -16.73 5.56
N GLY A 64 -4.85 -15.81 6.12
CA GLY A 64 -6.19 -15.52 5.63
C GLY A 64 -6.20 -14.81 4.27
N TYR A 65 -7.33 -14.90 3.59
CA TYR A 65 -7.64 -14.04 2.46
C TYR A 65 -8.44 -12.85 2.95
N TYR A 66 -7.95 -11.63 2.69
CA TYR A 66 -8.65 -10.41 3.08
C TYR A 66 -8.89 -9.53 1.85
N PRO A 67 -10.15 -9.11 1.61
CA PRO A 67 -10.43 -8.14 0.56
C PRO A 67 -9.84 -6.78 0.94
N ALA A 68 -9.40 -6.00 -0.06
CA ALA A 68 -8.75 -4.71 0.17
C ALA A 68 -9.57 -3.77 1.08
N ARG A 69 -10.91 -3.78 0.95
CA ARG A 69 -11.81 -2.99 1.81
C ARG A 69 -11.67 -3.29 3.30
N GLU A 70 -11.40 -4.54 3.67
CA GLU A 70 -11.25 -4.94 5.07
C GLU A 70 -9.89 -4.53 5.63
N LEU A 71 -8.84 -4.66 4.82
CA LEU A 71 -7.51 -4.20 5.21
C LEU A 71 -7.46 -2.68 5.34
N LEU A 72 -8.15 -1.96 4.45
CA LEU A 72 -8.33 -0.52 4.55
C LEU A 72 -9.09 -0.14 5.83
N ALA A 73 -10.18 -0.85 6.15
CA ALA A 73 -10.91 -0.63 7.40
C ALA A 73 -10.05 -0.93 8.63
N LEU A 74 -9.18 -1.94 8.59
CA LEU A 74 -8.22 -2.23 9.65
C LEU A 74 -7.20 -1.09 9.80
N VAL A 75 -6.63 -0.62 8.69
CA VAL A 75 -5.66 0.48 8.64
C VAL A 75 -6.27 1.78 9.17
N ALA A 76 -7.53 2.07 8.85
CA ALA A 76 -8.26 3.25 9.31
C ALA A 76 -8.52 3.26 10.82
N ARG A 77 -8.34 2.13 11.53
CA ARG A 77 -8.50 2.04 13.00
C ARG A 77 -7.22 2.40 13.76
N GLN A 78 -6.08 2.55 13.09
CA GLN A 78 -4.87 3.00 13.78
C GLN A 78 -5.02 4.46 14.20
N SER A 79 -4.58 4.82 15.40
CA SER A 79 -4.69 6.19 15.93
C SER A 79 -3.41 7.01 15.79
N ALA A 80 -2.29 6.38 15.42
CA ALA A 80 -0.98 7.04 15.37
C ALA A 80 -0.04 6.40 14.34
N LEU A 81 0.85 7.23 13.81
CA LEU A 81 1.96 6.83 12.93
C LEU A 81 3.11 6.20 13.73
N ASN A 82 3.98 5.45 13.05
CA ASN A 82 5.24 4.96 13.62
C ASN A 82 6.27 6.09 13.78
N PHE A 83 6.23 7.08 12.89
CA PHE A 83 7.11 8.25 12.87
C PHE A 83 6.48 9.37 12.03
N GLU A 84 7.03 10.59 12.14
CA GLU A 84 6.58 11.74 11.36
C GLU A 84 6.82 11.53 9.85
N PRO A 85 5.84 11.82 8.96
CA PRO A 85 6.01 11.65 7.52
C PRO A 85 7.23 12.39 6.97
N GLY A 86 8.07 11.68 6.22
CA GLY A 86 9.31 12.19 5.63
C GLY A 86 10.55 12.09 6.54
N SER A 87 10.39 11.83 7.84
CA SER A 87 11.52 11.80 8.78
C SER A 87 12.38 10.54 8.70
N ARG A 88 11.80 9.41 8.26
CA ARG A 88 12.47 8.09 8.19
C ARG A 88 11.91 7.27 7.03
N HIS A 89 12.64 6.22 6.66
CA HIS A 89 12.19 5.19 5.72
C HIS A 89 11.85 3.90 6.48
N GLU A 90 10.62 3.42 6.31
CA GLU A 90 10.17 2.12 6.84
C GLU A 90 9.22 1.47 5.82
N TYR A 91 9.60 0.28 5.35
CA TYR A 91 8.79 -0.46 4.39
C TYR A 91 7.42 -0.80 4.98
N SER A 92 6.36 -0.52 4.21
CA SER A 92 4.98 -0.67 4.65
C SER A 92 4.10 -1.08 3.48
N ASN A 93 3.55 -2.28 3.54
CA ASN A 93 2.60 -2.80 2.55
C ASN A 93 1.30 -1.98 2.56
N THR A 94 0.97 -1.34 3.68
CA THR A 94 -0.14 -0.39 3.80
C THR A 94 -0.04 0.72 2.77
N ASN A 95 1.16 1.26 2.52
CA ASN A 95 1.33 2.31 1.51
C ASN A 95 0.83 1.85 0.14
N TYR A 96 1.22 0.65 -0.29
CA TYR A 96 0.88 0.15 -1.62
C TYR A 96 -0.56 -0.36 -1.73
N LEU A 97 -1.12 -0.89 -0.64
CA LEU A 97 -2.55 -1.20 -0.53
C LEU A 97 -3.38 0.07 -0.74
N LEU A 98 -3.04 1.15 -0.02
CA LEU A 98 -3.77 2.41 -0.10
C LEU A 98 -3.54 3.12 -1.43
N LEU A 99 -2.33 3.08 -2.00
CA LEU A 99 -2.05 3.66 -3.32
C LEU A 99 -2.86 2.99 -4.44
N ALA A 100 -3.07 1.68 -4.36
CA ALA A 100 -3.96 0.97 -5.29
C ALA A 100 -5.40 1.49 -5.22
N GLU A 101 -5.89 1.76 -4.01
CA GLU A 101 -7.21 2.34 -3.79
C GLU A 101 -7.29 3.81 -4.24
N VAL A 102 -6.23 4.59 -4.05
CA VAL A 102 -6.12 5.96 -4.56
C VAL A 102 -6.24 5.98 -6.09
N VAL A 103 -5.51 5.11 -6.80
CA VAL A 103 -5.64 4.97 -8.27
C VAL A 103 -7.08 4.65 -8.63
N ARG A 104 -7.72 3.73 -7.90
CA ARG A 104 -9.11 3.35 -8.14
C ARG A 104 -10.08 4.53 -8.03
N ARG A 105 -9.94 5.33 -6.97
CA ARG A 105 -10.81 6.50 -6.72
C ARG A 105 -10.51 7.65 -7.68
N ALA A 106 -9.25 7.88 -8.02
CA ALA A 106 -8.84 8.98 -8.91
C ALA A 106 -9.19 8.74 -10.38
N THR A 107 -9.21 7.49 -10.81
CA THR A 107 -9.39 7.12 -12.23
C THR A 107 -10.75 6.49 -12.52
N GLY A 108 -11.46 6.03 -11.48
CA GLY A 108 -12.68 5.23 -11.63
C GLY A 108 -12.45 3.79 -12.09
N ARG A 109 -11.19 3.36 -12.27
CA ARG A 109 -10.81 2.03 -12.78
C ARG A 109 -10.06 1.24 -11.71
N SER A 110 -10.25 -0.08 -11.67
CA SER A 110 -9.39 -0.90 -10.80
C SER A 110 -7.92 -0.74 -11.17
N LEU A 111 -7.01 -0.96 -10.21
CA LEU A 111 -5.57 -0.91 -10.49
C LEU A 111 -5.19 -1.84 -11.65
N ALA A 112 -5.76 -3.05 -11.69
CA ALA A 112 -5.54 -4.01 -12.77
C ALA A 112 -5.99 -3.47 -14.13
N ALA A 113 -7.18 -2.87 -14.20
CA ALA A 113 -7.69 -2.30 -15.44
C ALA A 113 -6.85 -1.09 -15.91
N PHE A 114 -6.48 -0.21 -14.98
CA PHE A 114 -5.64 0.95 -15.28
C PHE A 114 -4.25 0.52 -15.78
N ALA A 115 -3.59 -0.41 -15.08
CA ALA A 115 -2.29 -0.93 -15.48
C ALA A 115 -2.36 -1.68 -16.82
N ALA A 116 -3.42 -2.46 -17.07
CA ALA A 116 -3.60 -3.15 -18.34
C ALA A 116 -3.69 -2.18 -19.51
N GLU A 117 -4.45 -1.10 -19.36
CA GLU A 117 -4.66 -0.10 -20.40
C GLU A 117 -3.43 0.75 -20.67
N HIS A 118 -2.74 1.20 -19.62
CA HIS A 118 -1.70 2.23 -19.71
C HIS A 118 -0.27 1.68 -19.65
N ILE A 119 -0.07 0.43 -19.21
CA ILE A 119 1.25 -0.19 -19.08
C ILE A 119 1.32 -1.44 -19.94
N PHE A 120 0.47 -2.45 -19.67
CA PHE A 120 0.68 -3.78 -20.25
C PHE A 120 0.38 -3.82 -21.75
N ARG A 121 -0.79 -3.33 -22.17
CA ARG A 121 -1.18 -3.36 -23.59
C ARG A 121 -0.28 -2.51 -24.48
N PRO A 122 0.10 -1.26 -24.12
CA PRO A 122 1.05 -0.47 -24.92
C PRO A 122 2.44 -1.11 -25.04
N LEU A 123 2.86 -1.90 -24.05
CA LEU A 123 4.17 -2.58 -24.04
C LEU A 123 4.10 -4.03 -24.56
N GLY A 124 2.95 -4.50 -25.07
CA GLY A 124 2.79 -5.88 -25.56
C GLY A 124 2.92 -6.96 -24.48
N MET A 125 2.70 -6.62 -23.21
CA MET A 125 2.86 -7.52 -22.07
C MET A 125 1.62 -8.42 -21.90
N HIS A 126 1.52 -9.49 -22.69
CA HIS A 126 0.37 -10.40 -22.67
C HIS A 126 0.47 -11.52 -21.62
N ASP A 127 1.67 -11.87 -21.17
CA ASP A 127 1.92 -12.95 -20.20
C ASP A 127 2.00 -12.45 -18.74
N THR A 128 1.47 -11.26 -18.45
CA THR A 128 1.47 -10.70 -17.09
C THR A 128 0.15 -11.01 -16.39
N PRO A 129 0.14 -11.74 -15.27
CA PRO A 129 -1.09 -12.04 -14.55
C PRO A 129 -1.74 -10.76 -14.01
N PRO A 130 -3.09 -10.70 -13.94
CA PRO A 130 -3.80 -9.52 -13.44
C PRO A 130 -3.35 -9.14 -12.03
N LEU A 131 -3.25 -7.83 -11.77
CA LEU A 131 -2.97 -7.32 -10.42
C LEU A 131 -4.13 -7.71 -9.49
N GLN A 132 -3.85 -8.53 -8.49
CA GLN A 132 -4.87 -9.03 -7.57
C GLN A 132 -5.33 -7.90 -6.62
N GLY A 133 -6.65 -7.70 -6.51
CA GLY A 133 -7.26 -6.74 -5.57
C GLY A 133 -7.38 -7.26 -4.13
N SER A 134 -6.65 -8.33 -3.81
CA SER A 134 -6.75 -9.06 -2.55
C SER A 134 -5.39 -9.58 -2.15
N VAL A 135 -5.08 -9.50 -0.86
CA VAL A 135 -3.81 -9.99 -0.32
C VAL A 135 -4.00 -11.42 0.13
N ARG A 136 -3.31 -12.35 -0.52
CA ARG A 136 -3.06 -13.69 0.03
C ARG A 136 -1.90 -13.58 1.01
N GLY A 137 -2.09 -14.11 2.21
CA GLY A 137 -1.02 -14.25 3.19
C GLY A 137 0.27 -14.80 2.63
N GLN A 138 1.37 -14.06 2.78
CA GLN A 138 2.72 -14.60 2.53
C GLN A 138 3.20 -15.35 3.77
N THR A 139 3.86 -16.49 3.57
CA THR A 139 4.57 -17.20 4.63
C THR A 139 5.69 -16.29 5.15
N PRO A 140 5.79 -16.00 6.46
CA PRO A 140 6.92 -15.24 6.97
C PRO A 140 8.23 -15.95 6.61
N ALA A 141 9.25 -15.17 6.24
CA ALA A 141 10.60 -15.70 6.07
C ALA A 141 11.04 -16.38 7.38
N PRO A 142 11.71 -17.55 7.32
CA PRO A 142 12.18 -18.22 8.53
C PRO A 142 13.12 -17.28 9.30
N ALA A 143 12.91 -17.17 10.61
CA ALA A 143 13.82 -16.42 11.48
C ALA A 143 15.25 -16.99 11.35
N PRO A 144 16.30 -16.13 11.36
CA PRO A 144 17.67 -16.62 11.37
C PRO A 144 17.86 -17.53 12.59
N ARG A 145 18.42 -18.73 12.35
CA ARG A 145 18.76 -19.65 13.43
C ARG A 145 19.81 -18.97 14.31
N VAL A 146 19.42 -18.63 15.53
CA VAL A 146 20.39 -18.29 16.58
C VAL A 146 21.06 -19.60 16.96
N THR A 147 22.22 -19.87 16.39
CA THR A 147 23.15 -20.86 16.91
C THR A 147 23.61 -20.36 18.27
N ARG A 148 23.07 -20.93 19.34
CA ARG A 148 23.72 -20.87 20.65
C ARG A 148 24.97 -21.73 20.55
N ASP A 149 26.11 -21.07 20.39
CA ASP A 149 27.42 -21.69 20.53
C ASP A 149 27.98 -21.34 21.92
N GLY A 150 28.54 -22.35 22.59
CA GLY A 150 29.51 -22.17 23.66
C GLY A 150 29.05 -22.49 25.10
N SER A 151 29.20 -23.75 25.50
CA SER A 151 29.73 -24.14 26.80
C SER A 151 31.04 -24.89 26.58
#